data_AF-A0A1Y3NNH4-F1
#
_entry.id   AF-A0A1Y3NNH4-F1
#
_cell.length_a   1.000
_cell.length_b   1.000
_cell.length_c   1.000
_cell.angle_alpha   90.00
_cell.angle_beta   90.00
_cell.angle_gamma   90.00
#
_symmetry.space_group_name_H-M   'P 1'
#
loop_
_entity.id
_entity.type
_entity.pdbx_description
1 polymer ?
#
loop_
_entity_poly.entity_id
_entity_poly.type
_entity_poly.pdbx_seq_one_letter_code
_entity_poly.pdbx_strand_id
1 'polypeptide(L)'
;MYSSSNLSETEPLDTKVIAEKLSKPPFNKNYSVIDIHDKFTSFQLFEIINEVLIYIDNSPTSVHRVNLRTEPPENTVQRIVDFLYLLKYKPSIERNAGLKAELLDGDRHSLQCILYFLLNQLETHKKRAYLAPFLSVIDIPPEFLQDDVIQELNVQLKDLQSQFIETHKYVEQLRQSGNATNELKKEIQQTEEEKQQVLVKIGRLRKKVEKMPNHEQWLEAARKLRIEQTEESNIVE
;
A
#
# COMPACT_ATOMS: atom_id res chain seq x y z
N MET A 1 -3.68 -10.17 -14.39
CA MET A 1 -3.50 -10.57 -12.98
C MET A 1 -2.00 -10.71 -12.70
N TYR A 2 -1.31 -9.60 -12.46
CA TYR A 2 0.15 -9.58 -12.40
C TYR A 2 0.61 -10.03 -11.01
N SER A 3 1.46 -11.04 -11.04
CA SER A 3 2.17 -11.71 -9.94
C SER A 3 1.97 -11.05 -8.58
N SER A 4 1.12 -11.66 -7.77
CA SER A 4 1.04 -11.36 -6.35
C SER A 4 1.55 -12.59 -5.63
N SER A 5 2.54 -12.42 -4.76
CA SER A 5 2.89 -13.37 -3.72
C SER A 5 1.59 -13.79 -3.03
N ASN A 6 1.16 -15.03 -3.27
CA ASN A 6 -0.06 -15.57 -2.68
C ASN A 6 0.25 -15.84 -1.21
N LEU A 7 -0.06 -14.88 -0.35
CA LEU A 7 -0.09 -15.13 1.08
C LEU A 7 -1.29 -16.04 1.36
N SER A 8 -1.04 -17.31 1.61
CA SER A 8 -2.02 -18.26 2.16
C SER A 8 -2.08 -18.12 3.69
N GLU A 9 -3.11 -18.70 4.30
CA GLU A 9 -3.21 -18.88 5.75
C GLU A 9 -2.07 -19.74 6.37
N THR A 10 -1.09 -20.14 5.56
CA THR A 10 0.09 -20.91 5.97
C THR A 10 1.24 -20.06 6.49
N GLU A 11 1.16 -18.72 6.40
CA GLU A 11 2.10 -17.87 7.12
C GLU A 11 1.78 -17.86 8.61
N PRO A 12 2.81 -17.93 9.49
CA PRO A 12 2.58 -17.95 10.93
C PRO A 12 1.86 -16.68 11.36
N LEU A 13 0.70 -16.84 12.00
CA LEU A 13 -0.07 -15.75 12.58
C LEU A 13 0.82 -14.91 13.49
N ASP A 14 1.00 -13.63 13.15
CA ASP A 14 1.72 -12.67 14.00
C ASP A 14 0.78 -11.54 14.46
N THR A 15 0.33 -11.65 15.71
CA THR A 15 -0.53 -10.65 16.35
C THR A 15 0.16 -9.31 16.58
N LYS A 16 1.51 -9.25 16.55
CA LYS A 16 2.26 -7.99 16.59
C LYS A 16 2.05 -7.17 15.33
N VAL A 17 2.08 -7.83 14.17
CA VAL A 17 1.82 -7.18 12.87
C VAL A 17 0.39 -6.62 12.84
N ILE A 18 -0.58 -7.35 13.37
CA ILE A 18 -1.98 -6.86 13.47
C ILE A 18 -2.03 -5.58 14.31
N ALA A 19 -1.45 -5.58 15.51
CA ALA A 19 -1.41 -4.40 16.38
C ALA A 19 -0.70 -3.20 15.72
N GLU A 20 0.45 -3.44 15.08
CA GLU A 20 1.22 -2.41 14.41
C GLU A 20 0.45 -1.78 13.24
N LYS A 21 -0.19 -2.60 12.40
CA LYS A 21 -0.95 -2.12 11.24
C LYS A 21 -2.22 -1.37 11.64
N LEU A 22 -2.90 -1.81 12.70
CA LEU A 22 -4.09 -1.13 13.22
C LEU A 22 -3.75 0.19 13.91
N SER A 23 -2.58 0.33 14.54
CA SER A 23 -2.17 1.60 15.16
C SER A 23 -1.80 2.69 14.15
N LYS A 24 -1.42 2.30 12.93
CA LYS A 24 -1.10 3.22 11.83
C LYS A 24 -2.37 3.74 11.13
N PRO A 25 -2.26 4.86 10.37
CA PRO A 25 -3.30 5.27 9.45
C PRO A 25 -3.64 4.16 8.45
N PRO A 26 -4.92 3.96 8.09
CA PRO A 26 -6.09 4.79 8.38
C PRO A 26 -6.77 4.51 9.74
N PHE A 27 -6.44 3.41 10.42
CA PHE A 27 -7.26 2.87 11.49
C PHE A 27 -7.00 3.57 12.83
N ASN A 28 -5.74 3.95 13.11
CA ASN A 28 -5.33 4.69 14.32
C ASN A 28 -5.85 4.06 15.62
N LYS A 29 -5.92 2.72 15.67
CA LYS A 29 -6.40 1.92 16.79
C LYS A 29 -5.24 1.30 17.55
N ASN A 30 -4.98 1.81 18.75
CA ASN A 30 -3.88 1.37 19.61
C ASN A 30 -4.31 0.18 20.48
N TYR A 31 -4.31 -1.02 19.91
CA TYR A 31 -4.58 -2.26 20.64
C TYR A 31 -3.29 -2.94 21.10
N SER A 32 -3.30 -3.56 22.30
CA SER A 32 -2.19 -4.38 22.74
C SER A 32 -2.22 -5.75 22.04
N VAL A 33 -1.04 -6.33 21.84
CA VAL A 33 -0.86 -7.69 21.28
C VAL A 33 -1.63 -8.73 22.11
N ILE A 34 -1.63 -8.56 23.44
CA ILE A 34 -2.34 -9.44 24.39
C ILE A 34 -3.86 -9.29 24.21
N ASP A 35 -4.35 -8.08 23.94
CA ASP A 35 -5.78 -7.86 23.77
C ASP A 35 -6.29 -8.59 22.51
N ILE A 36 -5.52 -8.51 21.41
CA ILE A 36 -5.84 -9.18 20.14
C ILE A 36 -5.77 -10.70 20.29
N HIS A 37 -4.76 -11.22 20.99
CA HIS A 37 -4.53 -12.66 21.12
C HIS A 37 -5.57 -13.33 22.05
N ASP A 38 -5.77 -12.77 23.25
CA ASP A 38 -6.50 -13.46 24.32
C ASP A 38 -7.80 -12.80 24.76
N LYS A 39 -7.89 -11.45 24.70
CA LYS A 39 -9.02 -10.75 25.34
C LYS A 39 -10.18 -10.45 24.41
N PHE A 40 -9.93 -10.19 23.13
CA PHE A 40 -11.00 -9.85 22.21
C PHE A 40 -11.97 -11.00 22.02
N THR A 41 -13.25 -10.65 22.07
CA THR A 41 -14.33 -11.59 21.76
C THR A 41 -14.43 -11.77 20.25
N SER A 42 -15.04 -12.88 19.80
CA SER A 42 -15.25 -13.14 18.38
C SER A 42 -16.02 -11.99 17.70
N PHE A 43 -17.00 -11.41 18.40
CA PHE A 43 -17.75 -10.25 17.90
C PHE A 43 -16.88 -8.99 17.72
N GLN A 44 -15.98 -8.70 18.67
CA GLN A 44 -15.04 -7.57 18.53
C GLN A 44 -14.09 -7.79 17.34
N LEU A 45 -13.63 -9.01 17.12
CA LEU A 45 -12.81 -9.35 15.95
C LEU A 45 -13.62 -9.17 14.65
N PHE A 46 -14.89 -9.57 14.61
CA PHE A 46 -15.77 -9.30 13.47
C PHE A 46 -15.96 -7.80 13.20
N GLU A 47 -16.14 -6.98 14.24
CA GLU A 47 -16.24 -5.52 14.08
C GLU A 47 -14.96 -4.96 13.44
N ILE A 48 -13.80 -5.37 13.92
CA ILE A 48 -12.50 -4.92 13.36
C ILE A 48 -12.34 -5.42 11.92
N ILE A 49 -12.66 -6.69 11.63
CA ILE A 49 -12.60 -7.23 10.26
C ILE A 49 -13.52 -6.40 9.34
N ASN A 50 -14.75 -6.13 9.76
CA ASN A 50 -15.69 -5.39 8.93
C ASN A 50 -15.20 -3.97 8.64
N GLU A 51 -14.60 -3.28 9.60
CA GLU A 51 -13.97 -1.98 9.36
C GLU A 51 -12.80 -2.06 8.36
N VAL A 52 -11.94 -3.07 8.48
CA VAL A 52 -10.84 -3.30 7.54
C VAL A 52 -11.38 -3.58 6.14
N LEU A 53 -12.46 -4.36 6.03
CA LEU A 53 -13.13 -4.64 4.75
C LEU A 53 -13.76 -3.38 4.13
N ILE A 54 -14.42 -2.52 4.92
CA ILE A 54 -14.93 -1.22 4.44
C ILE A 54 -13.77 -0.34 3.92
N TYR A 55 -12.60 -0.40 4.54
CA TYR A 55 -11.45 0.36 4.07
C TYR A 55 -10.84 -0.22 2.78
N ILE A 56 -10.85 -1.54 2.62
CA ILE A 56 -10.40 -2.23 1.41
C ILE A 56 -11.36 -1.96 0.25
N ASP A 57 -12.66 -2.12 0.48
CA ASP A 57 -13.73 -1.77 -0.46
C ASP A 57 -14.33 -0.42 -0.09
N ASN A 58 -13.59 0.65 -0.36
CA ASN A 58 -14.03 2.02 -0.06
C ASN A 58 -15.10 2.57 -1.05
N SER A 59 -15.81 1.70 -1.76
CA SER A 59 -16.92 2.11 -2.62
C SER A 59 -18.07 2.66 -1.76
N PRO A 60 -18.79 3.71 -2.20
CA PRO A 60 -20.01 4.17 -1.53
C PRO A 60 -21.08 3.07 -1.47
N THR A 61 -21.04 2.11 -2.39
CA THR A 61 -21.97 0.96 -2.45
C THR A 61 -21.38 -0.32 -1.87
N SER A 62 -20.33 -0.22 -1.04
CA SER A 62 -19.71 -1.39 -0.44
C SER A 62 -20.71 -2.20 0.37
N VAL A 63 -20.75 -3.52 0.10
CA VAL A 63 -21.58 -4.47 0.82
C VAL A 63 -21.21 -4.56 2.31
N HIS A 64 -20.02 -4.10 2.69
CA HIS A 64 -19.52 -4.16 4.06
C HIS A 64 -19.99 -2.99 4.94
N ARG A 65 -20.62 -1.96 4.36
CA ARG A 65 -21.20 -0.81 5.08
C ARG A 65 -22.53 -1.18 5.75
N VAL A 66 -22.48 -2.16 6.66
CA VAL A 66 -23.63 -2.71 7.36
C VAL A 66 -23.40 -2.73 8.87
N ASN A 67 -24.48 -2.69 9.64
CA ASN A 67 -24.42 -2.82 11.09
C ASN A 67 -24.52 -4.30 11.49
N LEU A 68 -23.40 -4.85 11.98
CA LEU A 68 -23.28 -6.25 12.39
C LEU A 68 -24.25 -6.65 13.50
N ARG A 69 -24.76 -5.70 14.30
CA ARG A 69 -25.73 -5.99 15.38
C ARG A 69 -27.13 -6.28 14.87
N THR A 70 -27.43 -5.83 13.66
CA THR A 70 -28.74 -5.98 13.03
C THR A 70 -28.76 -7.04 11.93
N GLU A 71 -27.58 -7.45 11.45
CA GLU A 71 -27.43 -8.44 10.40
C GLU A 71 -27.42 -9.86 11.01
N PRO A 72 -28.16 -10.84 10.45
CA PRO A 72 -28.04 -12.22 10.85
C PRO A 72 -26.57 -12.72 10.73
N PRO A 73 -26.06 -13.51 11.69
CA PRO A 73 -24.70 -14.03 11.65
C PRO A 73 -24.38 -14.77 10.35
N GLU A 74 -25.32 -15.52 9.81
CA GLU A 74 -25.18 -16.28 8.57
C GLU A 74 -24.93 -15.39 7.36
N ASN A 75 -25.62 -14.25 7.29
CA ASN A 75 -25.46 -13.27 6.22
C ASN A 75 -24.11 -12.57 6.34
N THR A 76 -23.74 -12.19 7.57
CA THR A 76 -22.44 -11.57 7.88
C THR A 76 -21.30 -12.48 7.43
N VAL A 77 -21.33 -13.74 7.85
CA VAL A 77 -20.30 -14.72 7.52
C VAL A 77 -20.25 -14.99 6.01
N GLN A 78 -21.40 -15.20 5.37
CA GLN A 78 -21.45 -15.43 3.92
C GLN A 78 -20.80 -14.28 3.14
N ARG A 79 -21.20 -13.05 3.46
CA ARG A 79 -20.65 -11.83 2.85
C ARG A 79 -19.14 -11.70 3.05
N ILE A 80 -18.63 -11.98 4.25
CA ILE A 80 -17.19 -11.93 4.54
C ILE A 80 -16.47 -13.03 3.75
N VAL A 81 -16.98 -14.26 3.74
CA VAL A 81 -16.37 -15.40 3.03
C VAL A 81 -16.31 -15.15 1.53
N ASP A 82 -17.39 -14.68 0.91
CA ASP A 82 -17.44 -14.39 -0.52
C ASP A 82 -16.40 -13.33 -0.91
N PHE A 83 -16.27 -12.30 -0.07
CA PHE A 83 -15.27 -11.26 -0.29
C PHE A 83 -13.84 -11.76 -0.06
N LEU A 84 -13.60 -12.62 0.93
CA LEU A 84 -12.30 -13.26 1.13
C LEU A 84 -11.89 -14.11 -0.07
N TYR A 85 -12.82 -14.85 -0.68
CA TYR A 85 -12.55 -15.59 -1.92
C TYR A 85 -12.26 -14.67 -3.12
N LEU A 86 -12.95 -13.53 -3.22
CA LEU A 86 -12.64 -12.49 -4.19
C LEU A 86 -11.20 -11.97 -3.99
N LEU A 87 -10.79 -11.76 -2.73
CA LEU A 87 -9.42 -11.38 -2.36
C LEU A 87 -8.40 -12.53 -2.48
N LYS A 88 -8.83 -13.73 -2.90
CA LYS A 88 -8.00 -14.94 -3.05
C LYS A 88 -7.39 -15.44 -1.73
N TYR A 89 -8.10 -15.23 -0.64
CA TYR A 89 -7.78 -15.88 0.62
C TYR A 89 -7.91 -17.41 0.49
N LYS A 90 -6.96 -18.13 1.09
CA LYS A 90 -6.93 -19.59 1.08
C LYS A 90 -6.88 -20.10 2.52
N PRO A 91 -7.99 -20.64 3.04
CA PRO A 91 -7.99 -21.24 4.36
C PRO A 91 -7.08 -22.47 4.40
N SER A 92 -6.56 -22.78 5.58
CA SER A 92 -5.67 -23.91 5.83
C SER A 92 -6.39 -25.23 5.56
N ILE A 93 -5.78 -26.05 4.71
CA ILE A 93 -6.32 -27.34 4.27
C ILE A 93 -6.39 -28.35 5.43
N GLU A 94 -5.63 -28.12 6.50
CA GLU A 94 -5.54 -29.00 7.67
C GLU A 94 -6.75 -28.90 8.60
N ARG A 95 -7.57 -27.84 8.47
CA ARG A 95 -8.77 -27.70 9.28
C ARG A 95 -9.96 -28.38 8.61
N ASN A 96 -10.50 -29.39 9.29
CA ASN A 96 -11.58 -30.24 8.81
C ASN A 96 -12.92 -29.51 8.61
N ALA A 97 -13.13 -28.39 9.31
CA ALA A 97 -14.30 -27.54 9.16
C ALA A 97 -14.06 -26.52 8.04
N GLY A 98 -14.99 -26.40 7.09
CA GLY A 98 -14.88 -25.36 6.07
C GLY A 98 -14.94 -23.96 6.69
N LEU A 99 -14.24 -22.98 6.12
CA LEU A 99 -14.12 -21.59 6.62
C LEU A 99 -15.45 -20.99 7.10
N LYS A 100 -16.55 -21.22 6.38
CA LYS A 100 -17.88 -20.74 6.76
C LYS A 100 -18.34 -21.27 8.13
N ALA A 101 -18.12 -22.56 8.40
CA ALA A 101 -18.51 -23.18 9.66
C ALA A 101 -17.68 -22.64 10.84
N GLU A 102 -16.38 -22.45 10.64
CA GLU A 102 -15.48 -21.88 11.65
C GLU A 102 -15.88 -20.45 12.04
N LEU A 103 -16.24 -19.63 11.05
CA LEU A 103 -16.69 -18.27 11.30
C LEU A 103 -18.07 -18.21 11.96
N LEU A 104 -18.96 -19.16 11.66
CA LEU A 104 -20.25 -19.27 12.33
C LEU A 104 -20.10 -19.67 13.81
N ASP A 105 -19.16 -20.57 14.11
CA ASP A 105 -18.81 -20.93 15.50
C ASP A 105 -18.07 -19.78 16.23
N GLY A 106 -17.63 -18.77 15.48
CA GLY A 106 -16.87 -17.66 16.02
C GLY A 106 -15.45 -18.05 16.42
N ASP A 107 -14.82 -18.99 15.69
CA ASP A 107 -13.45 -19.41 15.93
C ASP A 107 -12.50 -18.20 15.87
N ARG A 108 -11.92 -17.87 17.02
CA ARG A 108 -11.07 -16.68 17.16
C ARG A 108 -9.79 -16.81 16.35
N HIS A 109 -9.26 -18.02 16.22
CA HIS A 109 -8.01 -18.23 15.51
C HIS A 109 -8.18 -17.94 14.02
N SER A 110 -9.24 -18.45 13.37
CA SER A 110 -9.58 -18.10 11.99
C SER A 110 -9.80 -16.60 11.81
N LEU A 111 -10.51 -15.93 12.74
CA LEU A 111 -10.70 -14.48 12.70
C LEU A 111 -9.38 -13.69 12.78
N GLN A 112 -8.46 -14.11 13.64
CA GLN A 112 -7.12 -13.50 13.75
C GLN A 112 -6.29 -13.73 12.47
N CYS A 113 -6.37 -14.93 11.88
CA CYS A 113 -5.68 -15.24 10.62
C CYS A 113 -6.22 -14.39 9.46
N ILE A 114 -7.54 -14.17 9.40
CA ILE A 114 -8.17 -13.26 8.44
C ILE A 114 -7.66 -11.83 8.63
N LEU A 115 -7.65 -11.32 9.87
CA LEU A 115 -7.13 -9.98 10.16
C LEU A 115 -5.69 -9.82 9.72
N TYR A 116 -4.84 -10.80 10.04
CA TYR A 116 -3.45 -10.80 9.61
C TYR A 116 -3.33 -10.74 8.09
N PHE A 117 -4.05 -11.61 7.37
CA PHE A 117 -4.07 -11.63 5.91
C PHE A 117 -4.50 -10.29 5.29
N LEU A 118 -5.58 -9.69 5.80
CA LEU A 118 -6.11 -8.43 5.29
C LEU A 118 -5.13 -7.26 5.53
N LEU A 119 -4.49 -7.22 6.70
CA LEU A 119 -3.62 -6.10 7.09
C LEU A 119 -2.21 -6.22 6.49
N ASN A 120 -1.71 -7.43 6.24
CA ASN A 120 -0.35 -7.60 5.72
C ASN A 120 -0.22 -7.09 4.28
N GLN A 121 -1.25 -7.29 3.44
CA GLN A 121 -1.24 -6.91 2.02
C GLN A 121 -2.35 -5.91 1.65
N LEU A 122 -2.60 -4.94 2.53
CA LEU A 122 -3.74 -4.02 2.42
C LEU A 122 -3.87 -3.34 1.05
N GLU A 123 -2.79 -2.76 0.52
CA GLU A 123 -2.82 -2.09 -0.80
C GLU A 123 -3.07 -3.07 -1.97
N THR A 124 -2.59 -4.31 -1.84
CA THR A 124 -2.89 -5.37 -2.83
C THR A 124 -4.36 -5.74 -2.79
N HIS A 125 -4.93 -5.88 -1.59
CA HIS A 125 -6.35 -6.20 -1.42
C HIS A 125 -7.26 -5.07 -1.91
N LYS A 126 -6.92 -3.81 -1.64
CA LYS A 126 -7.61 -2.65 -2.23
C LYS A 126 -7.63 -2.69 -3.74
N LYS A 127 -6.46 -2.94 -4.35
CA LYS A 127 -6.34 -3.04 -5.80
C LYS A 127 -7.20 -4.19 -6.34
N ARG A 128 -7.23 -5.34 -5.67
CA ARG A 128 -8.11 -6.47 -6.04
C ARG A 128 -9.58 -6.12 -5.92
N ALA A 129 -9.99 -5.53 -4.81
CA ALA A 129 -11.37 -5.09 -4.58
C ALA A 129 -11.82 -4.07 -5.63
N TYR A 130 -10.96 -3.11 -5.98
CA TYR A 130 -11.23 -2.14 -7.02
C TYR A 130 -11.38 -2.77 -8.41
N LEU A 131 -10.51 -3.72 -8.76
CA LEU A 131 -10.52 -4.34 -10.09
C LEU A 131 -11.63 -5.37 -10.27
N ALA A 132 -12.09 -6.01 -9.20
CA ALA A 132 -13.02 -7.13 -9.29
C ALA A 132 -14.33 -6.79 -10.02
N PRO A 133 -15.05 -5.70 -9.71
CA PRO A 133 -16.28 -5.35 -10.44
C PRO A 133 -16.10 -5.19 -11.95
N PHE A 134 -14.93 -4.76 -12.40
CA PHE A 134 -14.65 -4.54 -13.82
C PHE A 134 -14.16 -5.80 -14.55
N LEU A 135 -13.52 -6.72 -13.82
CA LEU A 135 -12.87 -7.91 -14.39
C LEU A 135 -13.59 -9.22 -14.06
N SER A 136 -14.70 -9.16 -13.33
CA SER A 136 -15.54 -10.33 -13.09
C SER A 136 -15.99 -10.94 -14.40
N VAL A 137 -15.88 -12.27 -14.49
CA VAL A 137 -16.42 -13.03 -15.60
C VAL A 137 -17.93 -13.07 -15.41
N ILE A 138 -18.67 -12.65 -16.44
CA ILE A 138 -20.11 -12.86 -16.47
C ILE A 138 -20.33 -14.33 -16.81
N ASP A 139 -20.96 -15.06 -15.91
CA ASP A 139 -21.36 -16.45 -16.16
C ASP A 139 -22.58 -16.43 -17.10
N ILE A 140 -22.36 -16.86 -18.35
CA ILE A 140 -23.40 -16.88 -19.37
C ILE A 140 -23.97 -18.30 -19.41
N PRO A 141 -25.27 -18.49 -19.12
CA PRO A 141 -25.88 -19.80 -19.16
C PRO A 141 -25.73 -20.46 -20.55
N PRO A 142 -25.53 -21.79 -20.61
CA PRO A 142 -25.18 -22.49 -21.84
C PRO A 142 -26.23 -22.34 -22.95
N GLU A 143 -27.51 -22.19 -22.59
CA GLU A 143 -28.61 -21.92 -23.52
C GLU A 143 -28.46 -20.60 -24.30
N PHE A 144 -27.73 -19.63 -23.76
CA PHE A 144 -27.48 -18.33 -24.39
C PHE A 144 -26.16 -18.27 -25.15
N LEU A 145 -25.30 -19.29 -25.03
CA LEU A 145 -24.00 -19.31 -25.69
C LEU A 145 -24.10 -19.44 -27.22
N GLN A 146 -25.23 -19.90 -27.75
CA GLN A 146 -25.44 -20.04 -29.20
C GLN A 146 -26.05 -18.79 -29.85
N ASP A 147 -26.42 -17.78 -29.06
CA ASP A 147 -26.96 -16.53 -29.58
C ASP A 147 -25.82 -15.63 -30.10
N ASP A 148 -25.85 -15.33 -31.40
CA ASP A 148 -24.83 -14.53 -32.09
C ASP A 148 -24.65 -13.14 -31.47
N VAL A 149 -25.72 -12.51 -30.99
CA VAL A 149 -25.67 -11.17 -30.36
C VAL A 149 -24.96 -11.24 -29.02
N ILE A 150 -25.25 -12.28 -28.23
CA ILE A 150 -24.61 -12.49 -26.92
C ILE A 150 -23.12 -12.80 -27.09
N GLN A 151 -22.75 -13.60 -28.11
CA GLN A 151 -21.36 -13.85 -28.44
C GLN A 151 -20.63 -12.55 -28.83
N GLU A 152 -21.22 -11.72 -29.69
CA GLU A 152 -20.63 -10.44 -30.10
C GLU A 152 -20.42 -9.51 -28.90
N LEU A 153 -21.43 -9.35 -28.04
CA LEU A 153 -21.33 -8.53 -26.82
C LEU A 153 -20.27 -9.05 -25.85
N ASN A 154 -20.12 -10.38 -25.71
CA ASN A 154 -19.08 -10.97 -24.87
C ASN A 154 -17.68 -10.69 -25.43
N VAL A 155 -17.50 -10.73 -26.76
CA VAL A 155 -16.24 -10.34 -27.41
C VAL A 155 -15.94 -8.86 -27.15
N GLN A 156 -16.91 -7.97 -27.35
CA GLN A 156 -16.76 -6.53 -27.08
C GLN A 156 -16.42 -6.26 -25.61
N LEU A 157 -17.07 -6.96 -24.68
CA LEU A 157 -16.79 -6.85 -23.24
C LEU A 157 -15.35 -7.27 -22.91
N LYS A 158 -14.87 -8.40 -23.46
CA LYS A 158 -13.49 -8.86 -23.25
C LYS A 158 -12.46 -7.90 -23.83
N ASP A 159 -12.76 -7.29 -24.97
CA ASP A 159 -11.89 -6.27 -25.56
C ASP A 159 -11.82 -5.02 -24.67
N LEU A 160 -12.96 -4.50 -24.21
CA LEU A 160 -13.02 -3.39 -23.26
C LEU A 160 -12.30 -3.70 -21.94
N GLN A 161 -12.46 -4.91 -21.40
CA GLN A 161 -11.71 -5.37 -20.22
C GLN A 161 -10.20 -5.38 -20.48
N SER A 162 -9.76 -5.80 -21.66
CA SER A 162 -8.35 -5.82 -22.04
C SER A 162 -7.78 -4.40 -22.15
N GLN A 163 -8.49 -3.49 -22.82
CA GLN A 163 -8.14 -2.07 -22.89
C GLN A 163 -8.09 -1.42 -21.50
N PHE A 164 -9.03 -1.74 -20.62
CA PHE A 164 -9.03 -1.28 -19.23
C PHE A 164 -7.79 -1.78 -18.47
N ILE A 165 -7.43 -3.07 -18.61
CA ILE A 165 -6.25 -3.65 -17.98
C ILE A 165 -4.97 -2.93 -18.43
N GLU A 166 -4.82 -2.67 -19.72
CA GLU A 166 -3.65 -1.98 -20.28
C GLU A 166 -3.57 -0.53 -19.80
N THR A 167 -4.67 0.21 -19.90
CA THR A 167 -4.76 1.60 -19.44
C THR A 167 -4.46 1.70 -17.95
N HIS A 168 -5.04 0.80 -17.14
CA HIS A 168 -4.80 0.77 -15.71
C HIS A 168 -3.33 0.51 -15.38
N LYS A 169 -2.65 -0.41 -16.08
CA LYS A 169 -1.20 -0.64 -15.87
C LYS A 169 -0.38 0.59 -16.22
N TYR A 170 -0.69 1.23 -17.34
CA TYR A 170 0.00 2.43 -17.78
C TYR A 170 -0.14 3.56 -16.75
N VAL A 171 -1.35 3.80 -16.24
CA VAL A 171 -1.61 4.80 -15.19
C VAL A 171 -0.87 4.46 -13.89
N GLU A 172 -0.85 3.19 -13.48
CA GLU A 172 -0.10 2.75 -12.29
C GLU A 172 1.40 3.00 -12.43
N GLN A 173 1.98 2.70 -13.60
CA GLN A 173 3.38 2.97 -13.89
C GLN A 173 3.70 4.47 -13.84
N LEU A 174 2.82 5.30 -14.41
CA LEU A 174 2.95 6.76 -14.34
C LEU A 174 2.88 7.26 -12.89
N ARG A 175 1.94 6.76 -12.07
CA ARG A 175 1.83 7.15 -10.66
C ARG A 175 3.09 6.80 -9.86
N GLN A 176 3.68 5.64 -10.12
CA GLN A 176 4.95 5.25 -9.49
C GLN A 176 6.09 6.20 -9.90
N SER A 177 6.16 6.59 -11.17
CA SER A 177 7.17 7.56 -11.65
C SER A 177 6.97 8.98 -11.07
N GLY A 178 5.73 9.38 -10.75
CA GLY A 178 5.43 10.70 -10.17
C GLY A 178 6.04 10.94 -8.80
N ASN A 179 6.28 9.88 -8.01
CA ASN A 179 6.95 9.99 -6.71
C ASN A 179 8.41 10.43 -6.87
N ALA A 180 9.12 9.92 -7.88
CA ALA A 180 10.49 10.33 -8.19
C ALA A 180 10.57 11.83 -8.52
N THR A 181 9.57 12.37 -9.22
CA THR A 181 9.50 13.82 -9.51
C THR A 181 9.37 14.67 -8.25
N ASN A 182 8.62 14.21 -7.25
CA ASN A 182 8.46 14.95 -5.99
C ASN A 182 9.74 14.92 -5.13
N GLU A 183 10.47 13.80 -5.14
CA GLU A 183 11.77 13.68 -4.49
C GLU A 183 12.80 14.60 -5.15
N LEU A 184 12.89 14.60 -6.48
CA LEU A 184 13.76 15.51 -7.24
C LEU A 184 13.45 16.99 -6.94
N LYS A 185 12.17 17.36 -6.80
CA LYS A 185 11.80 18.74 -6.41
C LYS A 185 12.32 19.11 -5.02
N LYS A 186 12.24 18.19 -4.05
CA LYS A 186 12.77 18.43 -2.70
C LYS A 186 14.29 18.57 -2.72
N GLU A 187 14.98 17.73 -3.49
CA GLU A 187 16.44 17.78 -3.64
C GLU A 187 16.90 19.09 -4.30
N ILE A 188 16.20 19.54 -5.35
CA ILE A 188 16.46 20.85 -5.98
C ILE A 188 16.28 21.98 -4.95
N GLN A 189 15.20 21.95 -4.16
CA GLN A 189 14.95 22.96 -3.14
C GLN A 189 16.07 22.98 -2.09
N GLN A 190 16.45 21.81 -1.57
CA GLN A 190 17.54 21.69 -0.61
C GLN A 190 18.85 22.23 -1.18
N THR A 191 19.18 21.88 -2.42
CA THR A 191 20.41 22.34 -3.09
C THR A 191 20.42 23.85 -3.26
N GLU A 192 19.28 24.46 -3.60
CA GLU A 192 19.17 25.90 -3.75
C GLU A 192 19.28 26.64 -2.40
N GLU A 193 18.72 26.06 -1.33
CA GLU A 193 18.87 26.57 0.04
C GLU A 193 20.34 26.52 0.50
N GLU A 194 21.03 25.41 0.27
CA GLU A 194 22.45 25.24 0.59
C GLU A 194 23.33 26.22 -0.19
N LYS A 195 23.08 26.37 -1.50
CA LYS A 195 23.74 27.37 -2.35
C LYS A 195 23.55 28.78 -1.79
N GLN A 196 22.34 29.14 -1.39
CA GLN A 196 22.08 30.46 -0.84
C GLN A 196 22.81 30.69 0.49
N GLN A 197 22.85 29.68 1.38
CA GLN A 197 23.63 29.76 2.63
C GLN A 197 25.12 29.96 2.35
N VAL A 198 25.69 29.23 1.38
CA VAL A 198 27.08 29.37 0.95
C VAL A 198 27.34 30.78 0.42
N LEU A 199 26.46 31.31 -0.44
CA LEU A 199 26.59 32.68 -0.97
C LEU A 199 26.55 33.74 0.13
N VAL A 200 25.64 33.61 1.12
CA VAL A 200 25.60 34.51 2.27
C VAL A 200 26.90 34.45 3.07
N LYS A 201 27.44 33.25 3.30
CA LYS A 201 28.70 33.06 4.03
C LYS A 201 29.89 33.64 3.28
N ILE A 202 29.97 33.43 1.96
CA ILE A 202 30.97 34.04 1.07
C ILE A 202 30.88 35.56 1.14
N GLY A 203 29.67 36.14 1.03
CA GLY A 203 29.47 37.58 1.10
C GLY A 203 29.94 38.18 2.44
N ARG A 204 29.67 37.51 3.57
CA ARG A 204 30.16 37.91 4.88
C ARG A 204 31.68 37.85 4.98
N LEU A 205 32.30 36.80 4.42
CA LEU A 205 33.76 36.64 4.43
C LEU A 205 34.44 37.68 3.54
N ARG A 206 33.93 37.91 2.32
CA ARG A 206 34.45 38.94 1.41
C ARG A 206 34.49 40.32 2.08
N LYS A 207 33.39 40.74 2.71
CA LYS A 207 33.32 42.02 3.46
C LYS A 207 34.34 42.14 4.59
N LYS A 208 34.76 41.02 5.20
CA LYS A 208 35.82 41.04 6.23
C LYS A 208 37.20 41.13 5.59
N VAL A 209 37.43 40.42 4.49
CA VAL A 209 38.70 40.36 3.78
C VAL A 209 39.04 41.69 3.09
N GLU A 210 38.06 42.33 2.46
CA GLU A 210 38.22 43.64 1.79
C GLU A 210 38.68 44.76 2.74
N LYS A 211 38.44 44.61 4.05
CA LYS A 211 38.90 45.57 5.07
C LYS A 211 40.38 45.44 5.41
N MET A 212 41.05 44.39 4.94
CA MET A 212 42.46 44.17 5.21
C MET A 212 43.33 44.89 4.16
N PRO A 213 44.47 45.49 4.57
CA PRO A 213 45.43 46.03 3.63
C PRO A 213 46.03 44.91 2.76
N ASN A 214 46.31 45.22 1.48
CA ASN A 214 46.85 44.27 0.49
C ASN A 214 46.05 42.96 0.34
N HIS A 215 44.74 42.97 0.62
CA HIS A 215 43.92 41.76 0.65
C HIS A 215 43.90 40.97 -0.67
N GLU A 216 43.99 41.62 -1.83
CA GLU A 216 44.08 40.93 -3.13
C GLU A 216 45.34 40.05 -3.25
N GLN A 217 46.49 40.55 -2.79
CA GLN A 217 47.75 39.78 -2.82
C GLN A 217 47.68 38.57 -1.90
N TRP A 218 47.10 38.73 -0.71
CA TRP A 218 46.91 37.63 0.23
C TRP A 218 45.89 36.60 -0.26
N LEU A 219 44.80 37.04 -0.91
CA LEU A 219 43.83 36.14 -1.53
C LEU A 219 44.45 35.32 -2.66
N GLU A 220 45.26 35.94 -3.51
CA GLU A 220 45.94 35.25 -4.60
C GLU A 220 46.97 34.24 -4.08
N ALA A 221 47.76 34.62 -3.06
CA ALA A 221 48.68 33.69 -2.41
C ALA A 221 47.95 32.50 -1.75
N ALA A 222 46.85 32.76 -1.03
CA ALA A 222 46.03 31.70 -0.42
C ALA A 222 45.37 30.79 -1.47
N ARG A 223 44.96 31.34 -2.62
CA ARG A 223 44.41 30.56 -3.73
C ARG A 223 45.44 29.61 -4.31
N LYS A 224 46.66 30.09 -4.57
CA LYS A 224 47.77 29.26 -5.08
C LYS A 224 48.12 28.14 -4.12
N LEU A 225 48.29 28.46 -2.84
CA LEU A 225 48.54 27.46 -1.79
C LEU A 225 47.44 26.40 -1.73
N ARG A 226 46.16 26.80 -1.83
CA ARG A 226 45.04 25.85 -1.83
C ARG A 226 45.07 24.91 -3.04
N ILE A 227 45.40 25.42 -4.23
CA ILE A 227 45.50 24.61 -5.44
C ILE A 227 46.60 23.58 -5.27
N GLU A 228 47.80 23.99 -4.86
CA GLU A 228 48.93 23.07 -4.63
C GLU A 228 48.62 22.01 -3.57
N GLN A 229 47.97 22.38 -2.45
CA GLN A 229 47.54 21.41 -1.43
C GLN A 229 46.49 20.41 -1.94
N THR A 230 45.60 20.84 -2.84
CA THR A 230 44.60 19.95 -3.44
C THR A 230 45.28 18.99 -4.42
N GLU A 231 46.24 19.48 -5.20
CA GLU A 231 47.04 18.66 -6.11
C GLU A 231 47.91 17.64 -5.35
N GLU A 232 48.59 18.05 -4.28
CA GLU A 232 49.33 17.14 -3.40
C GLU A 232 48.42 16.06 -2.81
N SER A 233 47.23 16.44 -2.32
CA SER A 233 46.28 15.48 -1.74
C SER A 233 45.81 14.45 -2.77
N ASN A 234 45.54 14.87 -4.01
CA ASN A 234 45.14 13.99 -5.10
C ASN A 234 46.27 13.09 -5.63
N ILE A 235 47.53 13.42 -5.35
CA ILE A 235 48.70 12.60 -5.72
C ILE A 235 49.02 11.56 -4.63
N VAL A 236 48.58 11.81 -3.40
CA VAL A 236 48.79 10.94 -2.24
C VAL A 236 47.65 9.91 -2.07
N GLU A 237 46.46 10.17 -2.63
CA GLU A 237 45.41 9.17 -2.88
C GLU A 237 45.70 8.27 -4.09
#